data_AF-A0A426WYL5-F1
#
_entry.id   AF-A0A426WYL5-F1
#
_cell.length_a   1.000
_cell.length_b   1.000
_cell.length_c   1.000
_cell.angle_alpha   90.00
_cell.angle_beta   90.00
_cell.angle_gamma   90.00
#
_symmetry.space_group_name_H-M   'P 1'
#
loop_
_entity.id
_entity.type
_entity.pdbx_description
1 polymer ?
#
loop_
_entity_poly.entity_id
_entity_poly.type
_entity_poly.pdbx_seq_one_letter_code
_entity_poly.pdbx_strand_id
1 'polypeptide(L)'
;MGKRAETIILPLELLRQLKPSEFNDAREYHQWQRRQLKILEATLLLYPSLPVDRQNPAAIRLLEIVRAGEIKPIDTSKNSEAMRNLCNSVIALAWRSSGGASTEVCHWADGYPVNVHLYLALLHSIFDLREETVVLDEVDELVELMKKTWPSLGINRMIHNVCFAWLFFKHYIETGQNEPDLMCAAVTMLTEVANDAKKPDLEASYVRLLAAVLAVMQRWAERRVLDYHECFDKETAASMEHILSLAVSTTKIIGEDLSNSGMVFVNHDGEVGMTPSGNRILENGAALDESMTIKADDEPRNILVQLASDTEELAVFEKEAFSPVLRKWHPLPTAAAMVAIHSCFGIVLKQYLAKVTSLTTELVRVLQSAGKLEKLLVQMLMEDSSDCEDGGKEIVRQMVAYEVDSVVANLLRNWMEERLRIGKEFLNRAKETEVRFASAFVQSFIKY
;
A
#
# COMPACT_ATOMS: atom_id res chain seq x y z
N MET A 1 -29.99 39.51 17.31
CA MET A 1 -30.48 38.13 17.19
C MET A 1 -29.65 37.46 16.10
N GLY A 2 -28.83 36.46 16.46
CA GLY A 2 -27.92 35.80 15.52
C GLY A 2 -28.68 34.98 14.48
N LYS A 3 -28.28 35.05 13.20
CA LYS A 3 -28.76 34.12 12.16
C LYS A 3 -28.39 32.69 12.61
N ARG A 4 -29.31 31.73 12.47
CA ARG A 4 -28.99 30.31 12.72
C ARG A 4 -27.86 29.89 11.78
N ALA A 5 -26.87 29.15 12.25
CA ALA A 5 -25.69 28.75 11.46
C ALA A 5 -26.09 28.08 10.13
N GLU A 6 -27.18 27.32 10.15
CA GLU A 6 -27.80 26.62 9.02
C GLU A 6 -28.25 27.54 7.87
N THR A 7 -28.36 28.84 8.12
CA THR A 7 -28.84 29.85 7.15
C THR A 7 -27.70 30.70 6.57
N ILE A 8 -26.47 30.45 7.00
CA ILE A 8 -25.28 31.22 6.64
C ILE A 8 -24.63 30.60 5.41
N ILE A 9 -24.69 31.31 4.29
CA ILE A 9 -23.91 30.98 3.09
C ILE A 9 -22.53 31.63 3.26
N LEU A 10 -21.58 30.87 3.79
CA LEU A 10 -20.32 31.41 4.29
C LEU A 10 -19.55 32.24 3.25
N PRO A 11 -19.31 31.79 2.00
CA PRO A 11 -18.59 32.59 1.01
C PRO A 11 -19.29 33.91 0.67
N LEU A 12 -20.62 33.92 0.68
CA LEU A 12 -21.39 35.13 0.42
C LEU A 12 -21.26 36.12 1.57
N GLU A 13 -21.36 35.66 2.82
CA GLU A 13 -21.19 36.53 3.99
C GLU A 13 -19.76 37.08 4.09
N LEU A 14 -18.76 36.26 3.77
CA LEU A 14 -17.35 36.68 3.68
C LEU A 14 -17.17 37.81 2.65
N LEU A 15 -17.72 37.67 1.44
CA LEU A 15 -17.71 38.72 0.40
C LEU A 15 -18.40 40.02 0.83
N ARG A 16 -19.39 39.94 1.73
CA ARG A 16 -20.13 41.12 2.22
C ARG A 16 -19.43 41.86 3.35
N GLN A 17 -18.66 41.13 4.17
CA GLN A 17 -18.14 41.64 5.43
C GLN A 17 -16.70 42.14 5.30
N LEU A 18 -15.86 41.45 4.53
CA LEU A 18 -14.44 41.77 4.39
C LEU A 18 -14.22 42.85 3.31
N LYS A 19 -13.53 43.93 3.70
CA LYS A 19 -13.25 45.07 2.83
C LYS A 19 -11.89 44.94 2.14
N PRO A 20 -11.69 45.59 0.97
CA PRO A 20 -10.38 45.59 0.30
C PRO A 20 -9.21 46.11 1.18
N SER A 21 -9.50 46.97 2.16
CA SER A 21 -8.51 47.52 3.10
C SER A 21 -7.95 46.51 4.11
N GLU A 22 -8.54 45.32 4.20
CA GLU A 22 -8.12 44.25 5.12
C GLU A 22 -7.08 43.30 4.47
N PHE A 23 -6.67 43.59 3.23
CA PHE A 23 -5.73 42.79 2.44
C PHE A 23 -4.47 43.61 2.15
N ASN A 24 -3.35 42.92 1.89
CA ASN A 24 -2.07 43.57 1.68
C ASN A 24 -2.05 44.35 0.35
N ASP A 25 -2.68 43.80 -0.69
CA ASP A 25 -2.80 44.45 -1.98
C ASP A 25 -4.09 44.07 -2.74
N ALA A 26 -4.34 44.79 -3.84
CA ALA A 26 -5.52 44.57 -4.68
C ALA A 26 -5.51 43.20 -5.40
N ARG A 27 -4.34 42.61 -5.62
CA ARG A 27 -4.19 41.31 -6.29
C ARG A 27 -4.57 40.18 -5.34
N GLU A 28 -4.14 40.24 -4.09
CA GLU A 28 -4.52 39.32 -3.02
C GLU A 28 -6.03 39.38 -2.80
N TYR A 29 -6.59 40.59 -2.69
CA TYR A 29 -8.04 40.78 -2.57
C TYR A 29 -8.80 40.12 -3.74
N HIS A 30 -8.35 40.33 -4.97
CA HIS A 30 -8.97 39.73 -6.16
C HIS A 30 -8.85 38.20 -6.16
N GLN A 31 -7.70 37.64 -5.80
CA GLN A 31 -7.52 36.19 -5.68
C GLN A 31 -8.44 35.59 -4.61
N TRP A 32 -8.56 36.24 -3.46
CA TRP A 32 -9.47 35.84 -2.40
C TRP A 32 -10.94 35.89 -2.86
N GLN A 33 -11.37 36.97 -3.53
CA GLN A 33 -12.73 37.06 -4.09
C GLN A 33 -13.01 35.92 -5.09
N ARG A 34 -12.04 35.62 -5.96
CA ARG A 34 -12.13 34.50 -6.91
C ARG A 34 -12.34 33.16 -6.20
N ARG A 35 -11.63 32.92 -5.09
CA ARG A 35 -11.83 31.69 -4.29
C ARG A 35 -13.26 31.61 -3.76
N GLN A 36 -13.81 32.70 -3.21
CA GLN A 36 -15.20 32.70 -2.72
C GLN A 36 -16.22 32.42 -3.83
N LEU A 37 -16.04 33.05 -5.00
CA LEU A 37 -16.90 32.82 -6.18
C LEU A 37 -16.80 31.38 -6.69
N LYS A 38 -15.61 30.78 -6.68
CA LYS A 38 -15.40 29.39 -7.08
C LYS A 38 -16.01 28.39 -6.10
N ILE A 39 -15.99 28.68 -4.79
CA ILE A 39 -16.70 27.85 -3.80
C ILE A 39 -18.21 27.91 -4.10
N LEU A 40 -18.78 29.09 -4.34
CA LEU A 40 -20.20 29.24 -4.68
C LEU A 40 -20.57 28.51 -5.98
N GLU A 41 -19.73 28.60 -7.02
CA GLU A 41 -19.91 27.86 -8.27
C GLU A 41 -19.90 26.34 -8.01
N ALA A 42 -18.91 25.85 -7.27
CA ALA A 42 -18.76 24.43 -6.98
C ALA A 42 -19.95 23.87 -6.18
N THR A 43 -20.40 24.59 -5.16
CA THR A 43 -21.43 24.07 -4.26
C THR A 43 -22.87 24.25 -4.77
N LEU A 44 -23.15 25.35 -5.49
CA LEU A 44 -24.52 25.64 -5.95
C LEU A 44 -24.82 25.15 -7.36
N LEU A 45 -23.81 24.97 -8.21
CA LEU A 45 -23.98 24.66 -9.63
C LEU A 45 -23.40 23.30 -10.03
N LEU A 46 -22.17 22.99 -9.60
CA LEU A 46 -21.47 21.78 -10.04
C LEU A 46 -21.85 20.54 -9.22
N TYR A 47 -21.87 20.68 -7.89
CA TYR A 47 -22.12 19.59 -6.96
C TYR A 47 -23.20 19.93 -5.92
N PRO A 48 -24.39 20.41 -6.34
CA PRO A 48 -25.48 20.64 -5.40
C PRO A 48 -26.11 19.30 -4.96
N SER A 49 -26.60 19.22 -3.73
CA SER A 49 -27.39 18.07 -3.26
C SER A 49 -28.68 17.91 -4.07
N LEU A 50 -29.30 19.04 -4.44
CA LEU A 50 -30.46 19.13 -5.31
C LEU A 50 -30.04 19.66 -6.70
N PRO A 51 -30.15 18.86 -7.78
CA PRO A 51 -29.76 19.29 -9.12
C PRO A 51 -30.45 20.58 -9.57
N VAL A 52 -29.70 21.44 -10.28
CA VAL A 52 -30.21 22.69 -10.86
C VAL A 52 -30.50 22.50 -12.32
N ASP A 53 -31.66 22.99 -12.76
CA ASP A 53 -31.90 23.14 -14.20
C ASP A 53 -30.89 24.12 -14.81
N ARG A 54 -30.26 23.71 -15.90
CA ARG A 54 -29.30 24.53 -16.66
C ARG A 54 -29.95 25.80 -17.23
N GLN A 55 -31.27 25.80 -17.41
CA GLN A 55 -32.02 26.98 -17.87
C GLN A 55 -32.42 27.92 -16.72
N ASN A 56 -32.08 27.58 -15.48
CA ASN A 56 -32.41 28.41 -14.32
C ASN A 56 -31.75 29.80 -14.46
N PRO A 57 -32.52 30.90 -14.43
CA PRO A 57 -31.98 32.24 -14.66
C PRO A 57 -31.03 32.69 -13.54
N ALA A 58 -31.18 32.20 -12.31
CA ALA A 58 -30.23 32.46 -11.24
C ALA A 58 -28.90 31.70 -11.44
N ALA A 59 -28.95 30.49 -12.00
CA ALA A 59 -27.75 29.72 -12.33
C ALA A 59 -26.94 30.38 -13.44
N ILE A 60 -27.60 30.81 -14.53
CA ILE A 60 -26.98 31.53 -15.64
C ILE A 60 -26.31 32.82 -15.14
N ARG A 61 -27.04 33.63 -14.36
CA ARG A 61 -26.49 34.86 -13.78
C ARG A 61 -25.29 34.61 -12.86
N LEU A 62 -25.34 33.56 -12.03
CA LEU A 62 -24.21 33.23 -11.16
C LEU A 62 -22.97 32.88 -12.00
N LEU A 63 -23.11 32.09 -13.07
CA LEU A 63 -22.02 31.75 -14.00
C LEU A 63 -21.42 33.00 -14.67
N GLU A 64 -22.26 33.93 -15.11
CA GLU A 64 -21.81 35.20 -15.70
C GLU A 64 -21.00 36.04 -14.70
N ILE A 65 -21.46 36.13 -13.44
CA ILE A 65 -20.76 36.84 -12.38
C ILE A 65 -19.42 36.18 -12.07
N VAL A 66 -19.38 34.85 -11.97
CA VAL A 66 -18.15 34.09 -11.72
C VAL A 66 -17.13 34.33 -12.85
N ARG A 67 -17.55 34.25 -14.12
CA ARG A 67 -16.67 34.53 -15.28
C ARG A 67 -16.17 35.97 -15.30
N ALA A 68 -17.04 36.94 -15.00
CA ALA A 68 -16.63 38.33 -14.89
C ALA A 68 -15.61 38.54 -13.74
N GLY A 69 -15.81 37.84 -12.62
CA GLY A 69 -14.94 37.83 -11.45
C GLY A 69 -13.55 37.22 -11.70
N GLU A 70 -13.39 36.37 -12.73
CA GLU A 70 -12.08 35.87 -13.13
C GLU A 70 -11.21 36.95 -13.76
N ILE A 71 -11.82 37.88 -14.50
CA ILE A 71 -11.13 38.94 -15.23
C ILE A 71 -10.85 40.14 -14.33
N LYS A 72 -11.81 40.54 -13.48
CA LYS A 72 -11.70 41.72 -12.61
C LYS A 72 -12.39 41.51 -11.27
N PRO A 73 -11.96 42.20 -10.20
CA PRO A 73 -12.63 42.12 -8.90
C PRO A 73 -14.07 42.62 -9.00
N ILE A 74 -14.96 42.00 -8.23
CA ILE A 74 -16.35 42.44 -8.12
C ILE A 74 -16.44 43.61 -7.13
N ASP A 75 -17.26 44.60 -7.45
CA ASP A 75 -17.58 45.65 -6.48
C ASP A 75 -18.49 45.06 -5.40
N THR A 76 -18.01 45.00 -4.15
CA THR A 76 -18.73 44.49 -2.97
C THR A 76 -19.39 45.62 -2.16
N SER A 77 -19.38 46.85 -2.66
CA SER A 77 -20.03 47.98 -2.01
C SER A 77 -21.55 47.75 -1.83
N LYS A 78 -22.14 48.37 -0.81
CA LYS A 78 -23.57 48.20 -0.50
C LYS A 78 -24.52 48.60 -1.65
N ASN A 79 -24.07 49.49 -2.53
CA ASN A 79 -24.84 49.99 -3.67
C ASN A 79 -24.48 49.29 -4.99
N SER A 80 -23.57 48.31 -4.95
CA SER A 80 -23.16 47.56 -6.12
C SER A 80 -24.30 46.72 -6.68
N GLU A 81 -24.65 46.97 -7.94
CA GLU A 81 -25.57 46.13 -8.69
C GLU A 81 -25.03 44.70 -8.86
N ALA A 82 -23.72 44.54 -9.08
CA ALA A 82 -23.09 43.23 -9.19
C ALA A 82 -23.24 42.43 -7.89
N MET A 83 -23.03 43.07 -6.74
CA MET A 83 -23.18 42.42 -5.44
C MET A 83 -24.64 42.06 -5.13
N ARG A 84 -25.58 42.95 -5.47
CA ARG A 84 -27.02 42.69 -5.34
C ARG A 84 -27.46 41.50 -6.22
N ASN A 85 -26.99 41.46 -7.47
CA ASN A 85 -27.29 40.37 -8.40
C ASN A 85 -26.67 39.04 -7.95
N LEU A 86 -25.46 39.07 -7.39
CA LEU A 86 -24.83 37.90 -6.78
C LEU A 86 -25.65 37.40 -5.58
N CYS A 87 -26.01 38.27 -4.64
CA CYS A 87 -26.80 37.91 -3.47
C CYS A 87 -28.13 37.27 -3.86
N ASN A 88 -28.86 37.89 -4.78
CA ASN A 88 -30.16 37.38 -5.24
C ASN A 88 -30.04 36.02 -5.91
N SER A 89 -29.01 35.83 -6.74
CA SER A 89 -28.80 34.56 -7.44
C SER A 89 -28.38 33.45 -6.47
N VAL A 90 -27.46 33.73 -5.54
CA VAL A 90 -27.01 32.78 -4.53
C VAL A 90 -28.15 32.39 -3.59
N ILE A 91 -28.94 33.34 -3.09
CA ILE A 91 -30.09 33.06 -2.21
C ILE A 91 -31.12 32.19 -2.94
N ALA A 92 -31.48 32.53 -4.18
CA ALA A 92 -32.43 31.75 -4.97
C ALA A 92 -31.95 30.33 -5.30
N LEU A 93 -30.63 30.13 -5.35
CA LEU A 93 -30.03 28.82 -5.58
C LEU A 93 -29.85 28.03 -4.29
N ALA A 94 -29.58 28.66 -3.16
CA ALA A 94 -29.35 27.98 -1.89
C ALA A 94 -30.66 27.58 -1.19
N TRP A 95 -31.69 28.42 -1.24
CA TRP A 95 -32.97 28.14 -0.60
C TRP A 95 -33.89 27.40 -1.56
N ARG A 96 -34.03 26.09 -1.35
CA ARG A 96 -34.86 25.23 -2.19
C ARG A 96 -35.70 24.29 -1.34
N SER A 97 -36.85 23.90 -1.87
CA SER A 97 -37.71 22.88 -1.27
C SER A 97 -37.54 21.55 -2.00
N SER A 98 -37.42 20.46 -1.24
CA SER A 98 -37.51 19.11 -1.77
C SER A 98 -38.97 18.65 -1.78
N GLY A 99 -39.46 18.19 -2.92
CA GLY A 99 -40.66 17.35 -3.02
C GLY A 99 -41.94 17.90 -2.35
N GLY A 100 -42.31 19.16 -2.58
CA GLY A 100 -43.59 19.72 -2.11
C GLY A 100 -43.66 20.07 -0.62
N ALA A 101 -42.54 20.02 0.10
CA ALA A 101 -42.46 20.47 1.48
C ALA A 101 -42.63 22.00 1.59
N SER A 102 -43.38 22.45 2.60
CA SER A 102 -43.67 23.88 2.85
C SER A 102 -42.51 24.65 3.49
N THR A 103 -41.43 23.98 3.89
CA THR A 103 -40.28 24.59 4.56
C THR A 103 -39.09 24.62 3.61
N GLU A 104 -38.65 25.82 3.24
CA GLU A 104 -37.40 26.01 2.50
C GLU A 104 -36.22 25.72 3.42
N VAL A 105 -35.32 24.85 2.96
CA VAL A 105 -34.06 24.52 3.65
C VAL A 105 -32.91 25.11 2.83
N CYS A 106 -31.86 25.55 3.51
CA CYS A 106 -30.67 26.09 2.88
C CYS A 106 -29.73 24.95 2.44
N HIS A 107 -29.68 24.69 1.14
CA HIS A 107 -28.83 23.71 0.48
C HIS A 107 -27.68 24.41 -0.24
N TRP A 108 -26.72 24.96 0.53
CA TRP A 108 -25.62 25.73 -0.06
C TRP A 108 -24.30 24.96 -0.19
N ALA A 109 -24.03 23.96 0.65
CA ALA A 109 -22.76 23.22 0.67
C ALA A 109 -22.91 21.77 1.18
N ASP A 110 -24.09 21.20 1.05
CA ASP A 110 -24.45 19.85 1.49
C ASP A 110 -24.29 18.77 0.39
N GLY A 111 -23.83 19.17 -0.80
CA GLY A 111 -23.64 18.26 -1.93
C GLY A 111 -22.25 17.60 -1.98
N TYR A 112 -22.24 16.30 -2.29
CA TYR A 112 -21.03 15.49 -2.46
C TYR A 112 -20.38 15.71 -3.84
N PRO A 113 -19.04 15.81 -3.95
CA PRO A 113 -18.03 15.60 -2.91
C PRO A 113 -17.56 16.88 -2.19
N VAL A 114 -18.05 18.05 -2.58
CA VAL A 114 -17.52 19.34 -2.10
C VAL A 114 -17.72 19.50 -0.60
N ASN A 115 -18.85 19.04 -0.07
CA ASN A 115 -19.14 19.08 1.36
C ASN A 115 -18.07 18.37 2.21
N VAL A 116 -17.61 17.19 1.77
CA VAL A 116 -16.54 16.42 2.41
C VAL A 116 -15.22 17.17 2.32
N HIS A 117 -14.88 17.77 1.16
CA HIS A 117 -13.65 18.55 1.03
C HIS A 117 -13.61 19.77 1.96
N LEU A 118 -14.73 20.50 2.07
CA LEU A 118 -14.85 21.62 3.02
C LEU A 118 -14.71 21.13 4.46
N TYR A 119 -15.31 19.98 4.78
CA TYR A 119 -15.22 19.41 6.12
C TYR A 119 -13.81 18.92 6.45
N LEU A 120 -13.10 18.30 5.51
CA LEU A 120 -11.70 17.88 5.69
C LEU A 120 -10.78 19.08 5.91
N ALA A 121 -10.98 20.18 5.16
CA ALA A 121 -10.22 21.41 5.36
C ALA A 121 -10.47 22.02 6.76
N LEU A 122 -11.70 21.92 7.27
CA LEU A 122 -12.04 22.33 8.63
C LEU A 122 -11.40 21.39 9.66
N LEU A 123 -11.55 20.08 9.50
CA LEU A 123 -10.97 19.07 10.39
C LEU A 123 -9.45 19.20 10.50
N HIS A 124 -8.76 19.58 9.43
CA HIS A 124 -7.31 19.79 9.47
C HIS A 124 -6.87 20.84 10.52
N SER A 125 -7.77 21.70 11.01
CA SER A 125 -7.44 22.67 12.06
C SER A 125 -7.21 22.04 13.44
N ILE A 126 -7.33 20.71 13.59
CA ILE A 126 -6.99 20.03 14.85
C ILE A 126 -5.49 19.86 15.07
N PHE A 127 -4.67 20.09 14.05
CA PHE A 127 -3.22 20.01 14.13
C PHE A 127 -2.59 21.37 14.44
N ASP A 128 -1.46 21.36 15.16
CA ASP A 128 -0.70 22.57 15.43
C ASP A 128 -0.07 23.14 14.15
N LEU A 129 -0.07 24.47 14.03
CA LEU A 129 0.44 25.17 12.84
C LEU A 129 1.98 25.20 12.76
N ARG A 130 2.67 24.97 13.87
CA ARG A 130 4.14 24.96 14.00
C ARG A 130 4.67 23.55 14.02
N GLU A 131 3.99 22.65 14.73
CA GLU A 131 4.35 21.25 14.85
C GLU A 131 3.26 20.39 14.21
N GLU A 132 3.38 20.19 12.90
CA GLU A 132 2.30 19.59 12.10
C GLU A 132 1.85 18.23 12.67
N THR A 133 2.75 17.40 13.21
CA THR A 133 2.40 16.07 13.76
C THR A 133 1.59 16.10 15.06
N VAL A 134 1.53 17.25 15.75
CA VAL A 134 0.90 17.38 17.07
C VAL A 134 -0.57 17.72 16.92
N VAL A 135 -1.42 16.91 17.57
CA VAL A 135 -2.85 17.19 17.73
C VAL A 135 -3.01 18.16 18.91
N LEU A 136 -3.83 19.19 18.74
CA LEU A 136 -4.12 20.19 19.77
C LEU A 136 -4.84 19.56 20.98
N ASP A 137 -4.47 20.00 22.18
CA ASP A 137 -5.06 19.52 23.45
C ASP A 137 -6.59 19.74 23.49
N GLU A 138 -7.08 20.81 22.85
CA GLU A 138 -8.50 21.16 22.79
C GLU A 138 -9.24 20.51 21.59
N VAL A 139 -8.73 19.40 21.04
CA VAL A 139 -9.33 18.72 19.88
C VAL A 139 -10.81 18.40 20.09
N ASP A 140 -11.22 17.99 21.29
CA ASP A 140 -12.63 17.70 21.59
C ASP A 140 -13.51 18.95 21.49
N GLU A 141 -13.04 20.09 21.98
CA GLU A 141 -13.76 21.37 21.90
C GLU A 141 -13.87 21.86 20.44
N LEU A 142 -12.79 21.69 19.67
CA LEU A 142 -12.76 22.00 18.25
C LEU A 142 -13.74 21.12 17.47
N VAL A 143 -13.70 19.81 17.68
CA VAL A 143 -14.63 18.86 17.03
C VAL A 143 -16.07 19.18 17.42
N GLU A 144 -16.34 19.57 18.67
CA GLU A 144 -17.67 19.99 19.11
C GLU A 144 -18.14 21.29 18.44
N LEU A 145 -17.21 22.21 18.15
CA LEU A 145 -17.50 23.40 17.35
C LEU A 145 -17.79 23.04 15.89
N MET A 146 -17.02 22.12 15.30
CA MET A 146 -17.20 21.63 13.93
C MET A 146 -18.53 20.89 13.76
N LYS A 147 -19.01 20.17 14.79
CA LYS A 147 -20.34 19.54 14.77
C LYS A 147 -21.47 20.55 14.48
N LYS A 148 -21.30 21.82 14.85
CA LYS A 148 -22.29 22.87 14.55
C LYS A 148 -22.40 23.18 13.04
N THR A 149 -21.40 22.81 12.24
CA THR A 149 -21.43 22.99 10.78
C THR A 149 -22.05 21.79 10.06
N TRP A 150 -22.26 20.67 10.75
CA TRP A 150 -22.78 19.42 10.16
C TRP A 150 -24.09 19.60 9.38
N PRO A 151 -25.12 20.30 9.90
CA PRO A 151 -26.36 20.48 9.14
C PRO A 151 -26.18 21.30 7.87
N SER A 152 -25.21 22.23 7.85
CA SER A 152 -24.94 23.07 6.67
C SER A 152 -24.15 22.34 5.57
N LEU A 153 -23.33 21.37 5.99
CA LEU A 153 -22.50 20.56 5.10
C LEU A 153 -23.12 19.19 4.79
N GLY A 154 -24.29 18.86 5.35
CA GLY A 154 -24.86 17.51 5.22
C GLY A 154 -23.91 16.43 5.75
N ILE A 155 -23.16 16.72 6.81
CA ILE A 155 -22.25 15.77 7.46
C ILE A 155 -23.00 15.12 8.61
N ASN A 156 -22.83 13.82 8.77
CA ASN A 156 -23.31 13.08 9.92
C ASN A 156 -22.13 12.39 10.63
N ARG A 157 -22.40 11.76 11.78
CA ARG A 157 -21.37 11.07 12.57
C ARG A 157 -20.59 10.03 11.75
N MET A 158 -21.26 9.31 10.85
CA MET A 158 -20.65 8.24 10.06
C MET A 158 -19.67 8.82 9.04
N ILE A 159 -20.08 9.87 8.31
CA ILE A 159 -19.19 10.59 7.39
C ILE A 159 -18.01 11.21 8.15
N HIS A 160 -18.25 11.78 9.33
CA HIS A 160 -17.17 12.32 10.16
C HIS A 160 -16.15 11.26 10.55
N ASN A 161 -16.59 10.10 11.04
CA ASN A 161 -15.69 9.01 11.43
C ASN A 161 -14.78 8.58 10.28
N VAL A 162 -15.32 8.46 9.06
CA VAL A 162 -14.52 8.15 7.85
C VAL A 162 -13.55 9.28 7.51
N CYS A 163 -14.00 10.54 7.56
CA CYS A 163 -13.13 11.69 7.31
C CYS A 163 -12.01 11.80 8.35
N PHE A 164 -12.27 11.44 9.60
CA PHE A 164 -11.32 11.55 10.69
C PHE A 164 -10.28 10.44 10.64
N ALA A 165 -10.69 9.19 10.36
CA ALA A 165 -9.77 8.11 10.03
C ALA A 165 -8.86 8.48 8.84
N TRP A 166 -9.45 9.04 7.77
CA TRP A 166 -8.71 9.51 6.60
C TRP A 166 -7.73 10.63 6.93
N LEU A 167 -8.13 11.59 7.77
CA LEU A 167 -7.29 12.71 8.17
C LEU A 167 -6.01 12.22 8.86
N PHE A 168 -6.14 11.39 9.90
CA PHE A 168 -4.98 10.87 10.62
C PHE A 168 -4.06 10.04 9.72
N PHE A 169 -4.63 9.18 8.89
CA PHE A 169 -3.87 8.38 7.93
C PHE A 169 -3.12 9.24 6.90
N LYS A 170 -3.81 10.20 6.28
CA LYS A 170 -3.22 11.10 5.29
C LYS A 170 -2.09 11.90 5.93
N HIS A 171 -2.33 12.42 7.12
CA HIS A 171 -1.38 13.25 7.85
C HIS A 171 -0.13 12.47 8.27
N TYR A 172 -0.29 11.22 8.71
CA TYR A 172 0.83 10.30 8.96
C TYR A 172 1.72 10.12 7.72
N ILE A 173 1.12 10.01 6.53
CA ILE A 173 1.87 9.87 5.28
C ILE A 173 2.56 11.18 4.90
N GLU A 174 1.86 12.31 4.99
CA GLU A 174 2.39 13.63 4.60
C GLU A 174 3.54 14.08 5.50
N THR A 175 3.49 13.71 6.78
CA THR A 175 4.55 14.00 7.77
C THR A 175 5.72 13.01 7.73
N GLY A 176 5.73 12.08 6.76
CA GLY A 176 6.87 11.18 6.56
C GLY A 176 6.91 9.98 7.51
N GLN A 177 5.79 9.61 8.13
CA GLN A 177 5.66 8.41 8.98
C GLN A 177 6.42 8.49 10.30
N ASN A 178 6.68 9.73 10.75
CA ASN A 178 7.46 9.99 11.96
C ASN A 178 6.69 9.72 13.26
N GLU A 179 5.36 9.86 13.23
CA GLU A 179 4.52 9.81 14.42
C GLU A 179 3.56 8.60 14.38
N PRO A 180 3.90 7.46 15.02
CA PRO A 180 3.10 6.23 14.96
C PRO A 180 1.71 6.42 15.61
N ASP A 181 1.57 7.34 16.55
CA ASP A 181 0.31 7.65 17.23
C ASP A 181 -0.78 8.13 16.25
N LEU A 182 -0.40 8.80 15.15
CA LEU A 182 -1.35 9.17 14.10
C LEU A 182 -1.91 7.93 13.38
N MET A 183 -1.07 6.92 13.11
CA MET A 183 -1.55 5.66 12.53
C MET A 183 -2.43 4.89 13.53
N CYS A 184 -2.05 4.86 14.81
CA CYS A 184 -2.88 4.30 15.87
C CYS A 184 -4.25 4.97 15.93
N ALA A 185 -4.30 6.31 15.91
CA ALA A 185 -5.55 7.06 15.88
C ALA A 185 -6.41 6.74 14.65
N ALA A 186 -5.80 6.59 13.47
CA ALA A 186 -6.49 6.17 12.25
C ALA A 186 -7.12 4.77 12.41
N VAL A 187 -6.36 3.80 12.93
CA VAL A 187 -6.85 2.43 13.18
C VAL A 187 -7.95 2.42 14.24
N THR A 188 -7.81 3.19 15.32
CA THR A 188 -8.87 3.34 16.32
C THR A 188 -10.14 3.91 15.70
N MET A 189 -10.05 4.95 14.87
CA MET A 189 -11.22 5.49 14.17
C MET A 189 -11.82 4.50 13.18
N LEU A 190 -11.02 3.62 12.55
CA LEU A 190 -11.54 2.56 11.70
C LEU A 190 -12.40 1.54 12.46
N THR A 191 -12.19 1.35 13.77
CA THR A 191 -13.08 0.50 14.58
C THR A 191 -14.49 1.09 14.70
N GLU A 192 -14.60 2.42 14.87
CA GLU A 192 -15.88 3.14 14.84
C GLU A 192 -16.54 3.09 13.46
N VAL A 193 -15.74 3.21 12.40
CA VAL A 193 -16.19 3.06 11.01
C VAL A 193 -16.73 1.64 10.74
N ALA A 194 -16.07 0.60 11.25
CA ALA A 194 -16.53 -0.79 11.12
C ALA A 194 -17.89 -0.98 11.82
N ASN A 195 -18.09 -0.39 13.00
CA ASN A 195 -19.37 -0.41 13.70
C ASN A 195 -20.47 0.33 12.91
N ASP A 196 -20.11 1.44 12.27
CA ASP A 196 -21.02 2.21 11.43
C ASP A 196 -21.41 1.51 10.12
N ALA A 197 -20.47 0.77 9.51
CA ALA A 197 -20.68 0.03 8.28
C ALA A 197 -21.68 -1.13 8.41
N LYS A 198 -21.93 -1.63 9.64
CA LYS A 198 -22.88 -2.72 9.92
C LYS A 198 -24.34 -2.28 9.94
N LYS A 199 -24.63 -0.98 9.84
CA LYS A 199 -26.01 -0.47 9.87
C LYS A 199 -26.74 -0.78 8.56
N PRO A 200 -28.03 -1.12 8.59
CA PRO A 200 -28.78 -1.56 7.40
C PRO A 200 -29.10 -0.43 6.41
N ASP A 201 -29.22 0.82 6.88
CA ASP A 201 -29.66 1.96 6.07
C ASP A 201 -28.51 2.94 5.79
N LEU A 202 -27.60 2.54 4.90
CA LEU A 202 -26.44 3.36 4.51
C LEU A 202 -26.77 4.29 3.34
N GLU A 203 -26.49 5.58 3.50
CA GLU A 203 -26.61 6.55 2.41
C GLU A 203 -25.58 6.28 1.30
N ALA A 204 -26.00 6.41 0.03
CA ALA A 204 -25.12 6.16 -1.11
C ALA A 204 -23.89 7.10 -1.18
N SER A 205 -23.96 8.29 -0.59
CA SER A 205 -22.83 9.21 -0.43
C SER A 205 -21.80 8.66 0.56
N TYR A 206 -22.27 8.16 1.71
CA TYR A 206 -21.44 7.54 2.74
C TYR A 206 -20.72 6.30 2.19
N VAL A 207 -21.43 5.39 1.52
CA VAL A 207 -20.81 4.16 1.00
C VAL A 207 -19.75 4.48 -0.05
N ARG A 208 -20.00 5.47 -0.93
CA ARG A 208 -19.00 5.93 -1.91
C ARG A 208 -17.76 6.52 -1.26
N LEU A 209 -17.93 7.36 -0.23
CA LEU A 209 -16.81 7.92 0.53
C LEU A 209 -16.01 6.82 1.23
N LEU A 210 -16.69 5.93 1.94
CA LEU A 210 -16.08 4.83 2.68
C LEU A 210 -15.28 3.92 1.75
N ALA A 211 -15.87 3.48 0.64
CA ALA A 211 -15.19 2.62 -0.33
C ALA A 211 -13.94 3.29 -0.91
N ALA A 212 -14.01 4.58 -1.25
CA ALA A 212 -12.87 5.33 -1.77
C ALA A 212 -11.72 5.44 -0.74
N VAL A 213 -12.05 5.77 0.52
CA VAL A 213 -11.06 5.90 1.60
C VAL A 213 -10.40 4.56 1.91
N LEU A 214 -11.20 3.49 2.08
CA LEU A 214 -10.67 2.16 2.40
C LEU A 214 -9.81 1.60 1.28
N ALA A 215 -10.19 1.82 0.01
CA ALA A 215 -9.39 1.35 -1.13
C ALA A 215 -8.00 2.00 -1.17
N VAL A 216 -7.89 3.29 -0.86
CA VAL A 216 -6.60 3.98 -0.81
C VAL A 216 -5.76 3.50 0.37
N MET A 217 -6.35 3.41 1.56
CA MET A 217 -5.66 2.92 2.76
C MET A 217 -5.17 1.48 2.58
N GLN A 218 -6.03 0.59 2.07
CA GLN A 218 -5.71 -0.81 1.84
C GLN A 218 -4.58 -0.94 0.81
N ARG A 219 -4.69 -0.28 -0.35
CA ARG A 219 -3.66 -0.37 -1.40
C ARG A 219 -2.31 0.13 -0.91
N TRP A 220 -2.30 1.18 -0.11
CA TRP A 220 -1.06 1.69 0.50
C TRP A 220 -0.48 0.69 1.50
N ALA A 221 -1.30 0.12 2.38
CA ALA A 221 -0.87 -0.83 3.39
C ALA A 221 -0.37 -2.13 2.76
N GLU A 222 -1.10 -2.69 1.79
CA GLU A 222 -0.70 -3.90 1.05
C GLU A 222 0.64 -3.72 0.35
N ARG A 223 0.87 -2.58 -0.31
CA ARG A 223 2.17 -2.29 -0.96
C ARG A 223 3.31 -2.29 0.06
N ARG A 224 3.10 -1.64 1.22
CA ARG A 224 4.13 -1.57 2.27
C ARG A 224 4.41 -2.92 2.92
N VAL A 225 3.39 -3.75 3.09
CA VAL A 225 3.53 -5.09 3.66
C VAL A 225 4.10 -6.08 2.64
N LEU A 226 3.84 -5.91 1.34
CA LEU A 226 4.41 -6.76 0.30
C LEU A 226 5.94 -6.59 0.21
N ASP A 227 6.41 -5.33 0.25
CA ASP A 227 7.82 -4.97 0.13
C ASP A 227 8.44 -4.59 1.49
N TYR A 228 8.07 -5.31 2.56
CA TYR A 228 8.42 -4.93 3.93
C TYR A 228 9.93 -4.96 4.21
N HIS A 229 10.70 -5.84 3.56
CA HIS A 229 12.16 -5.86 3.65
C HIS A 229 12.83 -4.60 3.10
N GLU A 230 12.20 -3.89 2.15
CA GLU A 230 12.70 -2.60 1.65
C GLU A 230 12.20 -1.41 2.48
N CYS A 231 11.02 -1.56 3.08
CA CYS A 231 10.36 -0.49 3.83
C CYS A 231 10.82 -0.39 5.29
N PHE A 232 11.37 -1.47 5.85
CA PHE A 232 11.69 -1.58 7.27
C PHE A 232 13.03 -2.26 7.53
N ASP A 233 13.66 -1.85 8.61
CA ASP A 233 14.83 -2.46 9.20
C ASP A 233 14.53 -2.97 10.63
N LYS A 234 15.54 -3.45 11.34
CA LYS A 234 15.38 -3.99 12.70
C LYS A 234 14.87 -2.97 13.71
N GLU A 235 15.16 -1.68 13.52
CA GLU A 235 14.73 -0.60 14.43
C GLU A 235 13.30 -0.18 14.14
N THR A 236 12.91 -0.19 12.87
CA THR A 236 11.59 0.24 12.39
C THR A 236 10.59 -0.90 12.24
N ALA A 237 11.00 -2.16 12.41
CA ALA A 237 10.11 -3.33 12.33
C ALA A 237 8.88 -3.23 13.24
N ALA A 238 9.00 -2.59 14.41
CA ALA A 238 7.85 -2.36 15.28
C ALA A 238 6.75 -1.50 14.61
N SER A 239 7.11 -0.56 13.74
CA SER A 239 6.14 0.29 13.02
C SER A 239 5.32 -0.48 11.98
N MET A 240 5.84 -1.62 11.48
CA MET A 240 5.13 -2.52 10.57
C MET A 240 3.84 -3.06 11.20
N GLU A 241 3.80 -3.23 12.52
CA GLU A 241 2.59 -3.65 13.24
C GLU A 241 1.41 -2.69 13.02
N HIS A 242 1.66 -1.38 13.00
CA HIS A 242 0.61 -0.40 12.78
C HIS A 242 0.07 -0.48 11.34
N ILE A 243 0.93 -0.73 10.36
CA ILE A 243 0.52 -0.93 8.95
C ILE A 243 -0.28 -2.23 8.78
N LEU A 244 0.18 -3.32 9.41
CA LEU A 244 -0.56 -4.59 9.39
C LEU A 244 -1.93 -4.45 10.05
N SER A 245 -2.01 -3.73 11.16
CA SER A 245 -3.27 -3.42 11.84
C SER A 245 -4.21 -2.62 10.94
N LEU A 246 -3.69 -1.65 10.20
CA LEU A 246 -4.43 -0.91 9.17
C LEU A 246 -4.94 -1.87 8.06
N ALA A 247 -4.06 -2.67 7.47
CA ALA A 247 -4.41 -3.60 6.38
C ALA A 247 -5.51 -4.59 6.78
N VAL A 248 -5.40 -5.17 7.98
CA VAL A 248 -6.40 -6.10 8.52
C VAL A 248 -7.72 -5.37 8.76
N SER A 249 -7.68 -4.17 9.33
CA SER A 249 -8.89 -3.38 9.63
C SER A 249 -9.64 -2.99 8.35
N THR A 250 -8.93 -2.51 7.33
CA THR A 250 -9.55 -2.16 6.04
C THR A 250 -10.10 -3.40 5.33
N THR A 251 -9.35 -4.51 5.31
CA THR A 251 -9.78 -5.76 4.67
C THR A 251 -11.04 -6.31 5.33
N LYS A 252 -11.12 -6.24 6.67
CA LYS A 252 -12.28 -6.67 7.44
C LYS A 252 -13.54 -5.89 7.07
N ILE A 253 -13.46 -4.56 7.02
CA ILE A 253 -14.61 -3.70 6.68
C ILE A 253 -15.08 -3.95 5.23
N ILE A 254 -14.15 -4.16 4.30
CA ILE A 254 -14.45 -4.45 2.89
C ILE A 254 -15.09 -5.83 2.73
N GLY A 255 -14.50 -6.86 3.34
CA GLY A 255 -14.92 -8.25 3.18
C GLY A 255 -16.19 -8.62 3.96
N GLU A 256 -16.30 -8.19 5.22
CA GLU A 256 -17.39 -8.59 6.12
C GLU A 256 -18.59 -7.64 6.06
N ASP A 257 -18.35 -6.33 5.98
CA ASP A 257 -19.42 -5.33 6.22
C ASP A 257 -19.98 -4.74 4.91
N LEU A 258 -19.13 -4.49 3.89
CA LEU A 258 -19.56 -3.90 2.62
C LEU A 258 -20.09 -4.91 1.59
N SER A 259 -19.55 -6.14 1.57
CA SER A 259 -20.00 -7.20 0.66
C SER A 259 -21.43 -7.65 0.96
N ASN A 260 -21.84 -7.60 2.24
CA ASN A 260 -23.22 -7.86 2.68
C ASN A 260 -24.21 -6.77 2.25
N SER A 261 -23.71 -5.57 1.89
CA SER A 261 -24.52 -4.45 1.38
C SER A 261 -24.71 -4.49 -0.15
N GLY A 262 -24.18 -5.52 -0.83
CA GLY A 262 -24.46 -5.78 -2.25
C GLY A 262 -23.65 -4.92 -3.24
N MET A 263 -22.55 -4.30 -2.82
CA MET A 263 -21.68 -3.53 -3.72
C MET A 263 -20.49 -4.35 -4.23
N VAL A 264 -20.26 -4.30 -5.54
CA VAL A 264 -19.07 -4.83 -6.22
C VAL A 264 -18.05 -3.70 -6.35
N PHE A 265 -16.85 -3.90 -5.82
CA PHE A 265 -15.73 -2.98 -6.04
C PHE A 265 -15.32 -3.05 -7.52
N VAL A 266 -15.49 -1.94 -8.25
CA VAL A 266 -14.89 -1.78 -9.57
C VAL A 266 -13.55 -1.10 -9.36
N ASN A 267 -12.48 -1.88 -9.40
CA ASN A 267 -11.14 -1.32 -9.54
C ASN A 267 -11.05 -0.60 -10.88
N HIS A 268 -10.36 0.56 -10.91
CA HIS A 268 -10.21 1.38 -12.11
C HIS A 268 -9.30 0.72 -13.20
N ASP A 269 -8.87 -0.53 -12.98
CA ASP A 269 -8.03 -1.34 -13.88
C ASP A 269 -8.77 -2.56 -14.48
N GLY A 270 -10.10 -2.66 -14.37
CA GLY A 270 -10.88 -3.61 -15.18
C GLY A 270 -10.76 -5.11 -14.82
N GLU A 271 -10.09 -5.47 -13.73
CA GLU A 271 -10.17 -6.84 -13.18
C GLU A 271 -11.25 -6.97 -12.11
N VAL A 272 -12.25 -7.80 -12.42
CA VAL A 272 -13.23 -8.33 -11.46
C VAL A 272 -12.55 -9.48 -10.72
N GLY A 273 -12.27 -9.31 -9.43
CA GLY A 273 -11.68 -10.38 -8.63
C GLY A 273 -11.53 -10.06 -7.15
N MET A 274 -12.62 -10.19 -6.39
CA MET A 274 -12.56 -10.33 -4.94
C MET A 274 -12.18 -11.78 -4.61
N THR A 275 -10.95 -11.98 -4.15
CA THR A 275 -10.60 -13.06 -3.22
C THR A 275 -10.09 -12.40 -1.95
N PRO A 276 -10.50 -12.83 -0.75
CA PRO A 276 -10.01 -12.23 0.50
C PRO A 276 -8.49 -12.40 0.57
N SER A 277 -7.75 -11.29 0.46
CA SER A 277 -6.27 -11.27 0.41
C SER A 277 -5.57 -11.69 1.70
N GLY A 278 -6.28 -12.16 2.72
CA GLY A 278 -5.68 -12.69 3.95
C GLY A 278 -4.71 -13.84 3.72
N ASN A 279 -4.90 -14.63 2.66
CA ASN A 279 -4.01 -15.74 2.31
C ASN A 279 -2.98 -15.40 1.21
N ARG A 280 -3.18 -14.30 0.46
CA ARG A 280 -2.32 -13.94 -0.69
C ARG A 280 -1.06 -13.16 -0.31
N ILE A 281 -1.03 -12.55 0.87
CA ILE A 281 0.15 -11.82 1.38
C ILE A 281 1.35 -12.77 1.58
N LEU A 282 1.10 -14.07 1.76
CA LEU A 282 2.14 -15.09 1.91
C LEU A 282 2.45 -15.87 0.61
N GLU A 283 1.54 -15.86 -0.37
CA GLU A 283 1.69 -16.67 -1.60
C GLU A 283 2.36 -15.92 -2.77
N ASN A 284 2.46 -14.59 -2.71
CA ASN A 284 2.98 -13.78 -3.82
C ASN A 284 4.50 -13.53 -3.81
N GLY A 285 5.28 -14.23 -2.97
CA GLY A 285 6.75 -14.21 -3.03
C GLY A 285 7.36 -14.84 -4.30
N ALA A 286 6.53 -15.23 -5.29
CA ALA A 286 6.95 -15.93 -6.50
C ALA A 286 7.04 -15.06 -7.77
N ALA A 287 6.73 -13.75 -7.69
CA ALA A 287 6.92 -12.83 -8.81
C ALA A 287 8.21 -12.03 -8.62
N LEU A 288 9.36 -12.69 -8.77
CA LEU A 288 10.65 -12.00 -8.86
C LEU A 288 10.74 -11.35 -10.24
N ASP A 289 10.72 -10.02 -10.24
CA ASP A 289 11.07 -9.18 -11.38
C ASP A 289 12.51 -9.51 -11.83
N GLU A 290 12.67 -9.84 -13.12
CA GLU A 290 13.93 -10.26 -13.73
C GLU A 290 14.89 -9.07 -13.87
N SER A 291 15.46 -8.59 -12.77
CA SER A 291 16.52 -7.57 -12.83
C SER A 291 17.56 -7.71 -11.72
N MET A 292 18.16 -8.89 -11.60
CA MET A 292 19.49 -9.01 -10.98
C MET A 292 20.54 -8.79 -12.07
N THR A 293 21.02 -7.55 -12.20
CA THR A 293 22.17 -7.23 -13.07
C THR A 293 23.44 -7.76 -12.42
N ILE A 294 23.76 -9.03 -12.71
CA ILE A 294 25.01 -9.68 -12.33
C ILE A 294 26.16 -8.87 -12.95
N LYS A 295 26.98 -8.24 -12.10
CA LYS A 295 28.24 -7.63 -12.52
C LYS A 295 29.13 -8.74 -13.09
N ALA A 296 29.35 -8.66 -14.40
CA ALA A 296 30.10 -9.63 -15.18
C ALA A 296 31.61 -9.52 -14.88
N ASP A 297 32.08 -10.22 -13.85
CA ASP A 297 33.48 -10.69 -13.76
C ASP A 297 33.71 -11.84 -12.75
N ASP A 298 32.71 -12.21 -11.94
CA ASP A 298 32.84 -13.34 -11.00
C ASP A 298 32.36 -14.67 -11.62
N GLU A 299 33.17 -15.72 -11.48
CA GLU A 299 32.81 -17.09 -11.85
C GLU A 299 31.46 -17.45 -11.19
N PRO A 300 30.45 -17.96 -11.93
CA PRO A 300 29.07 -18.17 -11.42
C PRO A 300 28.98 -19.08 -10.19
N ARG A 301 30.06 -19.79 -9.88
CA ARG A 301 30.21 -20.69 -8.73
C ARG A 301 30.55 -19.95 -7.44
N ASN A 302 31.34 -18.88 -7.51
CA ASN A 302 31.63 -18.01 -6.36
C ASN A 302 30.37 -17.23 -5.96
N ILE A 303 29.57 -16.83 -6.96
CA ILE A 303 28.28 -16.16 -6.76
C ILE A 303 27.32 -17.03 -5.94
N LEU A 304 27.27 -18.36 -6.17
CA LEU A 304 26.37 -19.25 -5.41
C LEU A 304 26.80 -19.51 -3.98
N VAL A 305 28.11 -19.58 -3.73
CA VAL A 305 28.62 -19.68 -2.35
C VAL A 305 28.29 -18.40 -1.58
N GLN A 306 28.48 -17.24 -2.21
CA GLN A 306 28.09 -15.97 -1.62
C GLN A 306 26.58 -15.88 -1.41
N LEU A 307 25.78 -16.25 -2.41
CA LEU A 307 24.32 -16.28 -2.31
C LEU A 307 23.85 -17.17 -1.15
N ALA A 308 24.47 -18.33 -0.95
CA ALA A 308 24.14 -19.18 0.20
C ALA A 308 24.42 -18.47 1.53
N SER A 309 25.55 -17.77 1.64
CA SER A 309 25.89 -16.95 2.82
C SER A 309 24.88 -15.81 3.03
N ASP A 310 24.56 -15.06 1.99
CA ASP A 310 23.59 -13.96 2.05
C ASP A 310 22.19 -14.48 2.41
N THR A 311 21.83 -15.68 1.95
CA THR A 311 20.57 -16.35 2.28
C THR A 311 20.54 -16.79 3.75
N GLU A 312 21.67 -17.24 4.33
CA GLU A 312 21.77 -17.52 5.76
C GLU A 312 21.56 -16.24 6.58
N GLU A 313 22.20 -15.14 6.20
CA GLU A 313 22.04 -13.84 6.87
C GLU A 313 20.61 -13.30 6.78
N LEU A 314 19.99 -13.38 5.60
CA LEU A 314 18.59 -13.01 5.39
C LEU A 314 17.65 -13.80 6.29
N ALA A 315 17.85 -15.12 6.40
CA ALA A 315 17.01 -15.98 7.22
C ALA A 315 17.13 -15.66 8.73
N VAL A 316 18.33 -15.36 9.20
CA VAL A 316 18.55 -14.92 10.60
C VAL A 316 17.89 -13.57 10.83
N PHE A 317 18.07 -12.62 9.91
CA PHE A 317 17.46 -11.30 10.00
C PHE A 317 15.93 -11.37 10.03
N GLU A 318 15.33 -12.18 9.17
CA GLU A 318 13.88 -12.41 9.10
C GLU A 318 13.31 -12.97 10.41
N LYS A 319 14.01 -13.95 11.00
CA LYS A 319 13.65 -14.53 12.29
C LYS A 319 13.73 -13.51 13.43
N GLU A 320 14.75 -12.66 13.43
CA GLU A 320 14.97 -11.70 14.52
C GLU A 320 14.13 -10.42 14.41
N ALA A 321 13.99 -9.86 13.21
CA ALA A 321 13.38 -8.55 13.00
C ALA A 321 11.86 -8.66 12.79
N PHE A 322 11.40 -9.55 11.92
CA PHE A 322 10.00 -9.52 11.43
C PHE A 322 9.13 -10.61 12.03
N SER A 323 9.68 -11.79 12.30
CA SER A 323 8.93 -12.90 12.89
C SER A 323 8.24 -12.55 14.24
N PRO A 324 8.85 -11.78 15.16
CA PRO A 324 8.16 -11.36 16.39
C PRO A 324 6.93 -10.47 16.13
N VAL A 325 7.00 -9.62 15.10
CA VAL A 325 5.89 -8.75 14.69
C VAL A 325 4.79 -9.62 14.07
N LEU A 326 5.14 -10.39 13.03
CA LEU A 326 4.21 -11.22 12.27
C LEU A 326 3.49 -12.30 13.10
N ARG A 327 4.05 -12.71 14.25
CA ARG A 327 3.48 -13.72 15.15
C ARG A 327 2.09 -13.37 15.66
N LYS A 328 1.72 -12.09 15.68
CA LYS A 328 0.36 -11.64 16.06
C LYS A 328 -0.70 -12.03 15.04
N TRP A 329 -0.33 -12.24 13.78
CA TRP A 329 -1.25 -12.54 12.68
C TRP A 329 -1.07 -13.93 12.08
N HIS A 330 0.10 -14.53 12.25
CA HIS A 330 0.39 -15.88 11.75
C HIS A 330 1.01 -16.74 12.87
N PRO A 331 0.54 -17.98 13.10
CA PRO A 331 1.00 -18.81 14.22
C PRO A 331 2.47 -19.24 14.09
N LEU A 332 2.98 -19.39 12.86
CA LEU A 332 4.35 -19.85 12.59
C LEU A 332 5.00 -19.00 11.49
N PRO A 333 5.28 -17.69 11.73
CA PRO A 333 5.76 -16.77 10.69
C PRO A 333 7.17 -17.13 10.23
N THR A 334 8.06 -17.48 11.17
CA THR A 334 9.43 -17.93 10.87
C THR A 334 9.40 -19.15 9.95
N ALA A 335 8.52 -20.11 10.25
CA ALA A 335 8.41 -21.34 9.47
C ALA A 335 8.01 -21.06 8.01
N ALA A 336 7.01 -20.21 7.81
CA ALA A 336 6.58 -19.81 6.46
C ALA A 336 7.71 -19.12 5.69
N ALA A 337 8.43 -18.21 6.34
CA ALA A 337 9.56 -17.52 5.73
C ALA A 337 10.72 -18.46 5.39
N MET A 338 11.09 -19.38 6.30
CA MET A 338 12.17 -20.34 6.05
C MET A 338 11.86 -21.27 4.87
N VAL A 339 10.60 -21.72 4.72
CA VAL A 339 10.17 -22.52 3.56
C VAL A 339 10.30 -21.72 2.27
N ALA A 340 9.87 -20.45 2.27
CA ALA A 340 9.98 -19.59 1.10
C ALA A 340 11.46 -19.34 0.71
N ILE A 341 12.31 -18.98 1.68
CA ILE A 341 13.74 -18.76 1.48
C ILE A 341 14.43 -20.03 0.96
N HIS A 342 14.12 -21.19 1.55
CA HIS A 342 14.64 -22.49 1.11
C HIS A 342 14.22 -22.81 -0.33
N SER A 343 12.94 -22.62 -0.66
CA SER A 343 12.42 -22.85 -2.01
C SER A 343 13.11 -21.98 -3.05
N CYS A 344 13.27 -20.68 -2.77
CA CYS A 344 13.93 -19.72 -3.66
C CYS A 344 15.39 -20.11 -3.93
N PHE A 345 16.18 -20.38 -2.89
CA PHE A 345 17.56 -20.85 -3.07
C PHE A 345 17.61 -22.21 -3.80
N GLY A 346 16.70 -23.11 -3.47
CA GLY A 346 16.57 -24.43 -4.10
C GLY A 346 16.32 -24.36 -5.62
N ILE A 347 15.52 -23.40 -6.09
CA ILE A 347 15.30 -23.16 -7.53
C ILE A 347 16.62 -22.76 -8.20
N VAL A 348 17.35 -21.81 -7.62
CA VAL A 348 18.63 -21.32 -8.15
C VAL A 348 19.68 -22.44 -8.16
N LEU A 349 19.76 -23.21 -7.07
CA LEU A 349 20.66 -24.36 -6.96
C LEU A 349 20.36 -25.42 -8.02
N LYS A 350 19.08 -25.78 -8.22
CA LYS A 350 18.67 -26.76 -9.24
C LYS A 350 19.05 -26.29 -10.66
N GLN A 351 18.82 -25.01 -10.98
CA GLN A 351 19.20 -24.46 -12.28
C GLN A 351 20.71 -24.48 -12.51
N TYR A 352 21.50 -24.25 -11.46
CA TYR A 352 22.95 -24.36 -11.53
C TYR A 352 23.38 -25.81 -11.75
N LEU A 353 22.89 -26.75 -10.95
CA LEU A 353 23.25 -28.17 -11.04
C LEU A 353 22.90 -28.78 -12.41
N ALA A 354 21.81 -28.33 -13.04
CA ALA A 354 21.44 -28.76 -14.39
C ALA A 354 22.50 -28.45 -15.47
N LYS A 355 23.38 -27.45 -15.23
CA LYS A 355 24.45 -27.04 -16.16
C LYS A 355 25.78 -27.73 -15.87
N VAL A 356 25.88 -28.51 -14.79
CA VAL A 356 27.15 -29.09 -14.32
C VAL A 356 27.33 -30.51 -14.83
N THR A 357 28.44 -30.76 -15.52
CA THR A 357 28.74 -32.05 -16.15
C THR A 357 29.86 -32.83 -15.47
N SER A 358 30.66 -32.19 -14.61
CA SER A 358 31.80 -32.83 -13.94
C SER A 358 31.98 -32.31 -12.51
N LEU A 359 32.49 -33.19 -11.65
CA LEU A 359 32.81 -32.85 -10.27
C LEU A 359 34.06 -31.96 -10.20
N THR A 360 33.90 -30.78 -9.62
CA THR A 360 34.97 -29.80 -9.39
C THR A 360 35.04 -29.45 -7.91
N THR A 361 36.19 -28.95 -7.45
CA THR A 361 36.39 -28.51 -6.07
C THR A 361 35.43 -27.39 -5.66
N GLU A 362 35.08 -26.51 -6.60
CA GLU A 362 34.18 -25.38 -6.40
C GLU A 362 32.73 -25.85 -6.30
N LEU A 363 32.33 -26.84 -7.11
CA LEU A 363 31.01 -27.47 -7.00
C LEU A 363 30.80 -28.13 -5.64
N VAL A 364 31.84 -28.80 -5.11
CA VAL A 364 31.79 -29.38 -3.76
C VAL A 364 31.57 -28.30 -2.71
N ARG A 365 32.21 -27.12 -2.84
CA ARG A 365 31.96 -25.99 -1.94
C ARG A 365 30.53 -25.48 -2.04
N VAL A 366 29.98 -25.30 -3.24
CA VAL A 366 28.57 -24.88 -3.45
C VAL A 366 27.61 -25.86 -2.77
N LEU A 367 27.82 -27.16 -2.99
CA LEU A 367 27.00 -28.23 -2.39
C LEU A 367 27.12 -28.27 -0.86
N GLN A 368 28.32 -28.08 -0.32
CA GLN A 368 28.53 -27.98 1.13
C GLN A 368 27.84 -26.75 1.72
N SER A 369 27.94 -25.58 1.07
CA SER A 369 27.25 -24.36 1.51
C SER A 369 25.73 -24.53 1.45
N ALA A 370 25.19 -25.14 0.40
CA ALA A 370 23.75 -25.46 0.30
C ALA A 370 23.28 -26.39 1.43
N GLY A 371 24.06 -27.43 1.75
CA GLY A 371 23.75 -28.35 2.84
C GLY A 371 23.86 -27.71 4.23
N LYS A 372 24.76 -26.73 4.40
CA LYS A 372 24.85 -25.93 5.63
C LYS A 372 23.64 -25.02 5.79
N LEU A 373 23.27 -24.29 4.73
CA LEU A 373 22.08 -23.44 4.69
C LEU A 373 20.81 -24.26 5.03
N GLU A 374 20.61 -25.40 4.38
CA GLU A 374 19.45 -26.27 4.67
C GLU A 374 19.38 -26.68 6.14
N LYS A 375 20.51 -27.12 6.73
CA LYS A 375 20.57 -27.48 8.16
C LYS A 375 20.22 -26.31 9.07
N LEU A 376 20.71 -25.10 8.75
CA LEU A 376 20.42 -23.87 9.50
C LEU A 376 18.92 -23.53 9.44
N LEU A 377 18.32 -23.54 8.24
CA LEU A 377 16.88 -23.27 8.05
C LEU A 377 16.01 -24.29 8.79
N VAL A 378 16.34 -25.58 8.70
CA VAL A 378 15.64 -26.65 9.43
C VAL A 378 15.80 -26.47 10.94
N GLN A 379 16.99 -26.12 11.44
CA GLN A 379 17.19 -25.85 12.85
C GLN A 379 16.30 -24.68 13.33
N MET A 380 16.29 -23.57 12.59
CA MET A 380 15.46 -22.42 12.93
C MET A 380 13.96 -22.74 12.94
N LEU A 381 13.51 -23.58 12.01
CA LEU A 381 12.15 -24.08 11.94
C LEU A 381 11.78 -24.94 13.16
N MET A 382 12.67 -25.85 13.58
CA MET A 382 12.46 -26.74 14.73
C MET A 382 12.44 -25.97 16.06
N GLU A 383 13.26 -24.92 16.17
CA GLU A 383 13.27 -24.03 17.34
C GLU A 383 11.97 -23.22 17.45
N ASP A 384 11.38 -22.80 16.33
CA ASP A 384 10.15 -21.99 16.34
C ASP A 384 8.88 -22.83 16.52
N SER A 385 8.93 -24.13 16.19
CA SER A 385 7.77 -25.01 16.25
C SER A 385 7.57 -25.71 17.60
N SER A 386 8.48 -25.52 18.57
CA SER A 386 8.41 -26.15 19.90
C SER A 386 7.16 -25.79 20.69
N ASP A 387 6.54 -24.65 20.37
CA ASP A 387 5.38 -24.10 21.07
C ASP A 387 4.04 -24.43 20.37
N CYS A 388 4.05 -25.21 19.28
CA CYS A 388 2.86 -25.54 18.48
C CYS A 388 2.35 -26.98 18.74
N GLU A 389 1.03 -27.18 18.82
CA GLU A 389 0.41 -28.49 19.11
C GLU A 389 0.76 -29.60 18.09
N ASP A 390 1.02 -29.26 16.81
CA ASP A 390 1.49 -30.19 15.77
C ASP A 390 3.02 -30.18 15.58
N GLY A 391 3.75 -29.38 16.37
CA GLY A 391 5.21 -29.26 16.27
C GLY A 391 5.71 -28.79 14.89
N GLY A 392 4.86 -28.12 14.11
CA GLY A 392 5.18 -27.62 12.76
C GLY A 392 5.41 -28.71 11.71
N LYS A 393 5.01 -29.96 11.96
CA LYS A 393 5.28 -31.12 11.08
C LYS A 393 4.77 -30.93 9.65
N GLU A 394 3.60 -30.30 9.49
CA GLU A 394 3.04 -30.04 8.16
C GLU A 394 3.85 -29.00 7.38
N ILE A 395 4.40 -27.99 8.03
CA ILE A 395 5.25 -26.97 7.38
C ILE A 395 6.63 -27.54 7.07
N VAL A 396 7.20 -28.34 7.97
CA VAL A 396 8.47 -29.07 7.75
C VAL A 396 8.39 -29.96 6.52
N ARG A 397 7.24 -30.58 6.26
CA ARG A 397 7.03 -31.42 5.05
C ARG A 397 7.08 -30.64 3.74
N GLN A 398 6.89 -29.32 3.76
CA GLN A 398 6.93 -28.47 2.56
C GLN A 398 8.37 -28.15 2.13
N MET A 399 9.36 -28.25 3.03
CA MET A 399 10.78 -28.18 2.66
C MET A 399 11.25 -29.50 2.05
N VAL A 400 11.36 -29.51 0.71
CA VAL A 400 11.91 -30.65 -0.03
C VAL A 400 13.43 -30.58 0.00
N ALA A 401 14.08 -31.51 0.72
CA ALA A 401 15.53 -31.52 0.88
C ALA A 401 16.29 -31.31 -0.45
N TYR A 402 17.41 -30.58 -0.41
CA TYR A 402 18.27 -30.36 -1.58
C TYR A 402 18.97 -31.64 -2.06
N GLU A 403 18.91 -32.72 -1.27
CA GLU A 403 19.51 -34.04 -1.55
C GLU A 403 21.01 -33.95 -1.89
N VAL A 404 21.73 -33.04 -1.22
CA VAL A 404 23.15 -32.75 -1.47
C VAL A 404 23.99 -34.03 -1.57
N ASP A 405 23.79 -34.97 -0.65
CA ASP A 405 24.55 -36.23 -0.61
C ASP A 405 24.28 -37.12 -1.83
N SER A 406 23.03 -37.16 -2.33
CA SER A 406 22.67 -37.96 -3.51
C SER A 406 23.28 -37.35 -4.78
N VAL A 407 23.26 -36.02 -4.88
CA VAL A 407 23.86 -35.26 -5.97
C VAL A 407 25.38 -35.46 -5.99
N VAL A 408 26.04 -35.33 -4.83
CA VAL A 408 27.48 -35.58 -4.69
C VAL A 408 27.83 -37.01 -5.09
N ALA A 409 27.06 -38.01 -4.63
CA ALA A 409 27.30 -39.41 -4.95
C ALA A 409 27.20 -39.70 -6.46
N ASN A 410 26.20 -39.10 -7.14
CA ASN A 410 26.03 -39.24 -8.58
C ASN A 410 27.15 -38.57 -9.37
N LEU A 411 27.58 -37.37 -8.97
CA LEU A 411 28.70 -36.67 -9.59
C LEU A 411 30.03 -37.41 -9.39
N LEU A 412 30.27 -37.96 -8.20
CA LEU A 412 31.44 -38.80 -7.90
C LEU A 412 31.45 -40.05 -8.77
N ARG A 413 30.31 -40.72 -8.94
CA ARG A 413 30.17 -41.89 -9.81
C ARG A 413 30.53 -41.55 -11.25
N ASN A 414 29.93 -40.49 -11.80
CA ASN A 414 30.19 -40.03 -13.18
C ASN A 414 31.68 -39.65 -13.37
N TRP A 415 32.28 -38.98 -12.38
CA TRP A 415 33.70 -38.65 -12.41
C TRP A 415 34.59 -39.91 -12.39
N MET A 416 34.29 -40.89 -11.54
CA MET A 416 35.04 -42.15 -11.48
C MET A 416 34.95 -42.92 -12.79
N GLU A 417 33.76 -43.01 -13.39
CA GLU A 417 33.54 -43.63 -14.69
C GLU A 417 34.36 -42.96 -15.80
N GLU A 418 34.39 -41.63 -15.82
CA GLU A 418 35.18 -40.86 -16.78
C GLU A 418 36.70 -41.06 -16.58
N ARG A 419 37.18 -41.06 -15.33
CA ARG A 419 38.60 -41.33 -15.03
C ARG A 419 39.00 -42.76 -15.39
N LEU A 420 38.12 -43.74 -15.15
CA LEU A 420 38.31 -45.14 -15.57
C LEU A 420 38.37 -45.26 -17.09
N ARG A 421 37.48 -44.55 -17.81
CA ARG A 421 37.49 -44.50 -19.28
C ARG A 421 38.80 -43.94 -19.82
N ILE A 422 39.24 -42.79 -19.33
CA ILE A 422 40.51 -42.16 -19.69
C ILE A 422 41.69 -43.09 -19.37
N GLY A 423 41.71 -43.70 -18.19
CA GLY A 423 42.76 -44.65 -17.79
C GLY A 423 42.84 -45.87 -18.71
N LYS A 424 41.68 -46.40 -19.12
CA LYS A 424 41.60 -47.51 -20.08
C LYS A 424 42.13 -47.11 -21.46
N GLU A 425 41.86 -45.89 -21.92
CA GLU A 425 42.44 -45.36 -23.16
C GLU A 425 43.96 -45.24 -23.09
N PHE A 426 44.51 -44.74 -21.98
CA PHE A 426 45.96 -44.69 -21.77
C PHE A 426 46.60 -46.07 -21.74
N LEU A 427 45.98 -47.04 -21.05
CA LEU A 427 46.45 -48.42 -21.01
C LEU A 427 46.47 -49.04 -22.41
N ASN A 428 45.41 -48.82 -23.20
CA ASN A 428 45.34 -49.29 -24.59
C ASN A 428 46.42 -48.67 -25.46
N ARG A 429 46.65 -47.35 -25.35
CA ARG A 429 47.74 -46.67 -26.07
C ARG A 429 49.10 -47.22 -25.66
N ALA A 430 49.36 -47.39 -24.37
CA ALA A 430 50.62 -47.94 -23.85
C ALA A 430 50.88 -49.34 -24.43
N LYS A 431 49.87 -50.21 -24.39
CA LYS A 431 49.91 -51.54 -25.00
C LYS A 431 50.21 -51.48 -26.50
N GLU A 432 49.57 -50.59 -27.25
CA GLU A 432 49.85 -50.43 -28.69
C GLU A 432 51.29 -49.98 -28.96
N THR A 433 51.83 -49.04 -28.16
CA THR A 433 53.24 -48.65 -28.26
C THR A 433 54.18 -49.81 -27.96
N GLU A 434 53.95 -50.59 -26.90
CA GLU A 434 54.78 -51.75 -26.57
C GLU A 434 54.76 -52.81 -27.67
N VAL A 435 53.58 -53.10 -28.24
CA VAL A 435 53.44 -54.02 -29.38
C VAL A 435 54.18 -53.49 -30.61
N ARG A 436 54.12 -52.19 -30.90
CA ARG A 436 54.88 -51.57 -31.98
C ARG A 436 56.39 -51.63 -31.73
N PHE A 437 56.85 -51.38 -30.51
CA PHE A 437 58.26 -51.51 -30.14
C PHE A 437 58.75 -52.95 -30.24
N ALA A 438 57.98 -53.93 -29.75
CA ALA A 438 58.31 -55.34 -29.85
C ALA A 438 58.35 -55.82 -31.31
N SER A 439 57.37 -55.40 -32.13
CA SER A 439 57.34 -55.69 -33.57
C SER A 439 58.54 -55.08 -34.30
N ALA A 440 58.89 -53.81 -34.01
CA ALA A 440 60.07 -53.16 -34.57
C ALA A 440 61.38 -53.83 -34.14
N PHE A 441 61.47 -54.27 -32.88
CA PHE A 441 62.61 -55.01 -32.36
C PHE A 441 62.77 -56.37 -33.05
N VAL A 442 61.69 -57.15 -33.20
CA VAL A 442 61.72 -58.43 -33.93
C VAL A 442 62.07 -58.23 -35.41
N GLN A 443 61.52 -57.21 -36.07
CA GLN A 443 61.89 -56.87 -37.46
C GLN A 443 63.37 -56.47 -37.59
N SER A 444 63.99 -55.88 -36.56
CA SER A 444 65.42 -55.57 -36.56
C SER A 444 66.31 -56.82 -36.48
N PHE A 445 65.83 -57.90 -35.83
CA PHE A 445 66.53 -59.18 -35.75
C PHE A 445 66.37 -60.05 -37.01
N ILE A 446 65.27 -59.91 -37.75
CA ILE A 446 65.04 -60.65 -39.01
C ILE A 446 65.82 -60.02 -40.19
N LYS A 447 66.33 -58.79 -40.03
CA LYS A 447 67.14 -58.08 -41.05
C LYS A 447 68.65 -58.30 -40.91
N TYR A 448 69.10 -59.05 -39.92
CA TYR A 448 70.46 -59.61 -39.80
C TYR A 448 70.39 -61.12 -40.03
#